data_AF-A0A7C4XAF3-F1
#
_entry.id   AF-A0A7C4XAF3-F1
#
_cell.length_a   1.000
_cell.length_b   1.000
_cell.length_c   1.000
_cell.angle_alpha   90.00
_cell.angle_beta   90.00
_cell.angle_gamma   90.00
#
_symmetry.space_group_name_H-M   'P 1'
#
loop_
_entity.id
_entity.type
_entity.pdbx_description
1 polymer ?
#
loop_
_entity_poly.entity_id
_entity_poly.type
_entity_poly.pdbx_seq_one_letter_code
_entity_poly.pdbx_strand_id
1 'polypeptide(L)'
;MTESICMIDGFELILCQRQPGSLKISKRSCALRYLQAKEEGLKVPKDEFDLIRVHSLQICGSCPEGKRFAKELSRTIRQKRKQKDA
;
A
#
# COMPACT_ATOMS: atom_id res chain seq x y z
N MET A 1 -16.16 -9.72 2.20
CA MET A 1 -16.07 -9.24 0.81
C MET A 1 -14.88 -9.93 0.17
N THR A 2 -15.14 -10.67 -0.91
CA THR A 2 -14.26 -11.65 -1.54
C THR A 2 -13.13 -10.98 -2.31
N GLU A 3 -11.88 -11.30 -1.95
CA GLU A 3 -10.69 -10.88 -2.69
C GLU A 3 -10.63 -11.69 -4.00
N SER A 4 -10.82 -11.04 -5.15
CA SER A 4 -10.49 -11.66 -6.44
C SER A 4 -8.97 -11.59 -6.61
N ILE A 5 -8.32 -12.74 -6.44
CA ILE A 5 -6.87 -12.89 -6.56
C ILE A 5 -6.52 -13.23 -8.01
N CYS A 6 -5.58 -12.48 -8.60
CA CYS A 6 -4.98 -12.84 -9.88
C CYS A 6 -3.45 -12.90 -9.74
N MET A 7 -2.83 -13.87 -10.40
CA MET A 7 -1.39 -14.05 -10.42
C MET A 7 -0.84 -13.53 -11.74
N ILE A 8 0.13 -12.62 -11.70
CA ILE A 8 0.87 -12.14 -12.87
C ILE A 8 2.35 -12.22 -12.55
N ASP A 9 3.14 -12.94 -13.36
CA ASP A 9 4.60 -13.10 -13.19
C ASP A 9 5.04 -13.49 -11.76
N GLY A 10 4.25 -14.34 -11.09
CA GLY A 10 4.53 -14.79 -9.72
C GLY A 10 4.13 -13.79 -8.62
N PHE A 11 3.49 -12.67 -8.98
CA PHE A 11 2.94 -11.70 -8.02
C PHE A 11 1.45 -11.91 -7.80
N GLU A 12 1.08 -12.09 -6.53
CA GLU A 12 -0.32 -12.08 -6.09
C GLU A 12 -0.86 -10.64 -6.11
N LEU A 13 -1.81 -10.38 -6.99
CA LEU A 13 -2.52 -9.11 -7.10
C LEU A 13 -3.93 -9.24 -6.52
N ILE A 14 -4.29 -8.24 -5.72
CA ILE A 14 -5.63 -8.03 -5.20
C ILE A 14 -6.32 -6.92 -5.98
N LEU A 15 -7.64 -6.98 -6.01
CA LEU A 15 -8.47 -5.92 -6.57
C LEU A 15 -8.78 -4.85 -5.51
N CYS A 16 -8.27 -3.63 -5.69
CA CYS A 16 -8.54 -2.53 -4.76
C CYS A 16 -9.90 -1.89 -5.06
N GLN A 17 -10.86 -2.11 -4.15
CA GLN A 17 -12.22 -1.54 -4.27
C GLN A 17 -12.30 -0.04 -3.94
N ARG A 18 -11.23 0.52 -3.34
CA ARG A 18 -11.19 1.94 -2.95
C ARG A 18 -10.59 2.85 -4.02
N GLN A 19 -9.88 2.30 -5.00
CA GLN A 19 -9.25 3.08 -6.06
C GLN A 19 -10.14 3.08 -7.30
N PRO A 20 -10.32 4.23 -7.99
CA PRO A 20 -11.06 4.28 -9.24
C PRO A 20 -10.52 3.29 -10.27
N GLY A 21 -11.41 2.74 -11.10
CA GLY A 21 -11.02 1.82 -12.18
C GLY A 21 -10.60 0.42 -11.72
N SER A 22 -10.94 0.03 -10.48
CA SER A 22 -10.69 -1.32 -9.97
C SER A 22 -9.21 -1.73 -10.08
N LEU A 23 -8.34 -0.90 -9.48
CA LEU A 23 -6.89 -1.08 -9.56
C LEU A 23 -6.46 -2.47 -9.05
N LYS A 24 -5.77 -3.23 -9.90
CA LYS A 24 -5.06 -4.46 -9.50
C LYS A 24 -3.70 -4.09 -8.90
N ILE A 25 -3.45 -4.51 -7.67
CA ILE A 25 -2.25 -4.10 -6.92
C ILE A 25 -1.77 -5.24 -6.04
N SER A 26 -0.46 -5.37 -5.84
CA SER A 26 0.06 -6.35 -4.88
C SER A 26 -0.24 -5.93 -3.43
N LYS A 27 -0.33 -6.91 -2.52
CA LYS A 27 -0.46 -6.64 -1.07
C LYS A 27 0.67 -5.75 -0.56
N ARG A 28 1.90 -5.97 -1.04
CA ARG A 28 3.07 -5.14 -0.72
C ARG A 28 2.90 -3.69 -1.18
N SER A 29 2.47 -3.46 -2.42
CA SER A 29 2.27 -2.11 -2.94
C SER A 29 1.11 -1.40 -2.22
N CYS A 30 0.04 -2.12 -1.88
CA CYS A 30 -1.07 -1.60 -1.07
C CYS A 30 -0.58 -1.15 0.34
N ALA A 31 0.24 -1.97 1.00
CA ALA A 31 0.86 -1.63 2.28
C ALA A 31 1.73 -0.36 2.20
N LEU A 32 2.56 -0.25 1.16
CA LEU A 32 3.42 0.92 0.97
C LEU A 32 2.61 2.20 0.74
N ARG A 33 1.55 2.14 -0.09
CA ARG A 33 0.65 3.28 -0.30
C ARG A 33 -0.04 3.72 0.99
N TYR A 34 -0.45 2.80 1.85
CA TYR A 34 -1.00 3.13 3.17
C TYR A 34 0.00 3.89 4.05
N LEU A 35 1.24 3.38 4.13
CA LEU A 35 2.30 4.01 4.93
C LEU A 35 2.67 5.39 4.38
N GLN A 36 2.80 5.50 3.06
CA GLN A 36 3.10 6.77 2.40
C GLN A 36 1.97 7.77 2.62
N ALA A 37 0.70 7.37 2.50
CA ALA A 37 -0.44 8.25 2.78
C ALA A 37 -0.44 8.79 4.22
N LYS A 38 0.03 8.00 5.20
CA LYS A 38 0.17 8.45 6.59
C LYS A 38 1.29 9.48 6.77
N GLU A 39 2.37 9.36 6.02
CA GLU A 39 3.48 10.31 6.05
C GLU A 39 3.15 11.60 5.28
N GLU A 40 2.54 11.47 4.10
CA GLU A 40 2.21 12.56 3.18
C GLU A 40 1.02 13.40 3.64
N GLY A 41 0.08 12.83 4.40
CA GLY A 41 -1.03 13.59 4.98
C GLY A 41 -0.58 14.73 5.94
N LEU A 42 0.72 14.79 6.25
CA LEU A 42 1.35 15.83 7.08
C LEU A 42 2.11 16.87 6.25
N LYS A 43 2.25 16.68 4.93
CA LYS A 43 3.07 17.54 4.06
C LYS A 43 2.16 18.50 3.28
N VAL A 44 2.61 19.76 3.18
CA VAL A 44 1.99 20.76 2.29
C VAL A 44 2.53 20.55 0.87
N PRO A 45 1.68 20.32 -0.14
CA PRO A 45 2.11 20.19 -1.53
C PRO A 45 2.87 21.43 -2.01
N LYS A 46 3.99 21.23 -2.71
CA LYS A 46 4.82 22.34 -3.24
C LYS A 46 4.51 22.70 -4.69
N ASP A 47 3.99 21.73 -5.44
CA ASP A 47 3.65 21.85 -6.85
C ASP A 47 2.43 20.99 -7.19
N GLU A 48 2.00 21.06 -8.45
CA GLU A 48 0.84 20.33 -8.97
C GLU A 48 1.02 18.81 -8.90
N PHE A 49 2.24 18.30 -9.10
CA PHE A 49 2.52 16.88 -9.03
C PHE A 49 2.40 16.37 -7.60
N ASP A 50 2.91 17.13 -6.63
CA ASP A 50 2.74 16.85 -5.21
C ASP A 50 1.27 16.88 -4.81
N LEU A 51 0.48 17.84 -5.32
CA LEU A 51 -0.94 17.93 -5.03
C LEU A 51 -1.69 16.68 -5.51
N ILE A 52 -1.46 16.27 -6.76
CA ILE A 52 -2.05 15.06 -7.34
C ILE A 52 -1.63 13.83 -6.53
N ARG A 53 -0.35 13.74 -6.16
CA ARG A 53 0.20 12.63 -5.38
C ARG A 53 -0.47 12.52 -4.01
N VAL A 54 -0.55 13.62 -3.25
CA VAL A 54 -1.22 13.66 -1.94
C VAL A 54 -2.69 13.26 -2.08
N HIS A 55 -3.41 13.86 -3.03
CA HIS A 55 -4.82 13.55 -3.25
C HIS A 55 -5.05 12.08 -3.61
N SER A 56 -4.23 11.51 -4.49
CA SER A 56 -4.32 10.10 -4.91
C SER A 56 -4.05 9.09 -3.79
N LEU A 57 -3.30 9.50 -2.76
CA LEU A 57 -2.93 8.69 -1.60
C LEU A 57 -3.88 8.89 -0.42
N GLN A 58 -4.63 10.00 -0.36
CA GLN A 58 -5.50 10.34 0.77
C GLN A 58 -6.49 9.22 1.10
N ILE A 59 -7.10 8.60 0.09
CA ILE A 59 -8.02 7.47 0.27
C ILE A 59 -7.33 6.23 0.87
N CYS A 60 -6.03 6.07 0.65
CA CYS A 60 -5.26 4.97 1.22
C CYS A 60 -4.97 5.18 2.71
N GLY A 61 -4.90 6.42 3.21
CA GLY A 61 -4.50 6.73 4.61
C GLY A 61 -5.46 6.19 5.68
N SER A 62 -6.71 5.88 5.32
CA SER A 62 -7.71 5.26 6.20
C SER A 62 -8.05 3.82 5.83
N CYS A 63 -7.32 3.20 4.88
CA CYS A 63 -7.68 1.89 4.34
C CYS A 63 -7.45 0.74 5.35
N PRO A 64 -8.47 -0.06 5.68
CA PRO A 64 -8.33 -1.18 6.60
C PRO A 64 -7.42 -2.28 6.03
N GLU A 65 -7.54 -2.58 4.75
CA GLU A 65 -6.70 -3.56 4.04
C GLU A 65 -5.25 -3.09 4.02
N GLY A 66 -5.01 -1.83 3.65
CA GLY A 66 -3.69 -1.21 3.66
C GLY A 66 -3.03 -1.27 5.04
N LYS A 67 -3.79 -1.00 6.12
CA LYS A 67 -3.32 -1.14 7.51
C LYS A 67 -2.94 -2.58 7.86
N ARG A 68 -3.74 -3.55 7.44
CA ARG A 68 -3.47 -4.99 7.66
C ARG A 68 -2.18 -5.40 6.95
N PHE A 69 -2.07 -5.10 5.65
CA PHE A 69 -0.89 -5.46 4.86
C PHE A 69 0.37 -4.72 5.33
N ALA A 70 0.28 -3.47 5.81
CA ALA A 70 1.42 -2.75 6.38
C ALA A 70 1.96 -3.41 7.66
N LYS A 71 1.07 -3.94 8.51
CA LYS A 71 1.48 -4.73 9.69
C LYS A 71 2.18 -6.02 9.29
N GLU A 72 1.65 -6.74 8.30
CA GLU A 72 2.26 -7.97 7.77
C GLU A 72 3.64 -7.68 7.16
N LEU A 73 3.75 -6.66 6.31
CA LEU A 73 5.00 -6.23 5.70
C LEU A 73 6.08 -5.94 6.76
N SER A 74 5.71 -5.23 7.83
CA SER A 74 6.62 -4.92 8.94
C SER A 74 7.13 -6.18 9.65
N ARG A 75 6.29 -7.20 9.83
CA ARG A 75 6.68 -8.49 10.41
C ARG A 75 7.67 -9.23 9.50
N THR A 76 7.38 -9.29 8.21
CA THR A 76 8.25 -9.93 7.21
C THR A 76 9.63 -9.26 7.15
N ILE A 77 9.69 -7.93 7.16
CA ILE A 77 10.95 -7.18 7.16
C ILE A 77 11.78 -7.52 8.42
N ARG A 78 11.15 -7.55 9.59
CA ARG A 78 11.83 -7.90 10.86
C ARG A 78 12.38 -9.33 10.84
N GLN A 79 11.61 -10.29 10.33
CA GLN A 79 12.04 -11.69 10.22
C GLN A 79 13.24 -11.85 9.27
N LYS A 80 13.22 -11.17 8.11
CA LYS A 80 14.34 -11.19 7.16
C LYS A 80 15.63 -10.60 7.73
N ARG A 81 15.54 -9.56 8.56
CA ARG A 81 16.72 -9.01 9.25
C ARG A 81 17.31 -10.02 10.23
N LYS A 82 16.46 -10.63 11.08
CA LYS A 82 16.91 -11.67 12.03
C LYS A 82 17.57 -12.88 11.36
N GLN A 83 17.14 -13.26 10.16
CA GLN A 83 17.77 -14.36 9.38
C GLN A 83 19.09 -13.95 8.71
N LYS A 84 19.33 -12.66 8.50
CA LYS A 84 20.58 -12.17 7.90
C LYS A 84 21.69 -12.01 8.94
N ASP A 85 21.30 -11.82 10.20
CA ASP A 85 22.19 -11.58 11.33
C ASP A 85 22.51 -12.88 12.14
N ALA A 86 22.08 -14.05 11.64
CA ALA A 86 22.31 -15.38 12.21
C ALA A 86 23.15 -16.23 11.25
#